data_AF-A0A7S2EFS0-F1
#
_entry.id   AF-A0A7S2EFS0-F1
#
_cell.length_a   1.000
_cell.length_b   1.000
_cell.length_c   1.000
_cell.angle_alpha   90.00
_cell.angle_beta   90.00
_cell.angle_gamma   90.00
#
_symmetry.space_group_name_H-M   'P 1'
#
loop_
_entity.id
_entity.type
_entity.pdbx_description
1 polymer ?
#
loop_
_entity_poly.entity_id
_entity_poly.type
_entity_poly.pdbx_seq_one_letter_code
_entity_poly.pdbx_strand_id
1 'polypeptide(L)'
;MCESVSDEIKELQKNFPQVSIQSATDSFLTASYERTPSTRIKITLTFPDGYPTHAAIILVSASDVVPAGLKKKLERELGKTASDLAGQYNQVNDVFRRLVDF
;
A
#
# COMPACT_ATOMS: atom_id res chain seq x y z
N MET A 1 -15.77 -8.31 5.75
CA MET A 1 -14.96 -9.01 4.74
C MET A 1 -15.01 -8.13 3.51
N CYS A 2 -13.87 -7.68 3.02
CA CYS A 2 -13.82 -6.94 1.77
C CYS A 2 -14.10 -7.91 0.61
N GLU A 3 -14.94 -7.49 -0.33
CA GLU A 3 -15.31 -8.28 -1.52
C GLU A 3 -14.83 -7.60 -2.80
N SER A 4 -14.23 -6.41 -2.68
CA SER A 4 -13.75 -5.60 -3.79
C SER A 4 -12.56 -4.72 -3.39
N VAL A 5 -11.79 -4.27 -4.39
CA VAL A 5 -10.72 -3.27 -4.20
C VAL A 5 -11.27 -1.99 -3.59
N SER A 6 -12.49 -1.59 -3.99
CA SER A 6 -13.17 -0.40 -3.48
C SER A 6 -13.46 -0.50 -1.97
N ASP A 7 -13.83 -1.68 -1.46
CA ASP A 7 -14.03 -1.90 -0.02
C ASP A 7 -12.70 -1.81 0.73
N GLU A 8 -11.62 -2.40 0.21
CA GLU A 8 -10.29 -2.31 0.82
C GLU A 8 -9.82 -0.86 0.94
N ILE A 9 -10.08 -0.05 -0.08
CA ILE A 9 -9.75 1.39 -0.08
C ILE A 9 -10.56 2.13 0.98
N LYS A 10 -11.84 1.82 1.15
CA LYS A 10 -12.68 2.43 2.20
C LYS A 10 -12.23 2.01 3.58
N GLU A 11 -11.91 0.73 3.78
CA GLU A 11 -11.37 0.23 5.05
C GLU A 11 -10.02 0.89 5.36
N LEU A 12 -9.15 1.05 4.36
CA LEU A 12 -7.89 1.76 4.50
C LEU A 12 -8.09 3.19 5.03
N GLN A 13 -8.98 3.97 4.42
CA GLN A 13 -9.27 5.35 4.87
C GLN A 13 -9.79 5.41 6.30
N LYS A 14 -10.60 4.41 6.69
CA LYS A 14 -11.17 4.32 8.03
C LYS A 14 -10.14 3.93 9.09
N ASN A 15 -9.28 2.97 8.77
CA ASN A 15 -8.28 2.42 9.69
C ASN A 15 -7.03 3.30 9.80
N PHE A 16 -6.68 4.03 8.74
CA PHE A 16 -5.47 4.81 8.65
C PHE A 16 -5.75 6.24 8.15
N PRO A 17 -6.37 7.10 8.99
CA PRO A 17 -6.69 8.48 8.60
C PRO A 17 -5.43 9.32 8.29
N GLN A 18 -4.26 8.92 8.79
CA GLN A 18 -2.97 9.53 8.46
C GLN A 18 -2.46 9.20 7.05
N VAL A 19 -3.11 8.28 6.33
CA VAL A 19 -2.80 7.96 4.93
C VAL A 19 -3.68 8.82 4.03
N SER A 20 -3.05 9.70 3.27
CA SER A 20 -3.72 10.54 2.29
C SER A 20 -3.77 9.82 0.93
N ILE A 21 -4.96 9.37 0.53
CA ILE A 21 -5.18 8.75 -0.78
C ILE A 21 -5.23 9.84 -1.84
N GLN A 22 -4.32 9.78 -2.82
CA GLN A 22 -4.24 10.75 -3.92
C GLN A 22 -5.10 10.32 -5.11
N SER A 23 -5.10 9.02 -5.42
CA SER A 23 -5.88 8.47 -6.53
C SER A 23 -6.17 7.00 -6.26
N ALA A 24 -7.37 6.56 -6.60
CA ALA A 24 -7.85 5.22 -6.33
C ALA A 24 -8.74 4.78 -7.50
N THR A 25 -8.41 3.64 -8.08
CA THR A 25 -9.15 2.98 -9.16
C THR A 25 -9.12 1.47 -8.93
N ASP A 26 -9.89 0.72 -9.71
CA ASP A 26 -9.90 -0.74 -9.63
C ASP A 26 -8.58 -1.37 -10.14
N SER A 27 -7.74 -0.60 -10.85
CA SER A 27 -6.45 -1.07 -11.38
C SER A 27 -5.25 -0.59 -10.57
N PHE A 28 -5.37 0.52 -9.83
CA PHE A 28 -4.28 1.02 -8.99
C PHE A 28 -4.79 1.95 -7.88
N LEU A 29 -4.02 1.99 -6.79
CA LEU A 29 -4.20 2.88 -5.65
C LEU A 29 -2.90 3.63 -5.41
N THR A 30 -2.94 4.95 -5.40
CA THR A 30 -1.83 5.80 -5.00
C THR A 30 -2.18 6.53 -3.72
N ALA A 31 -1.38 6.34 -2.68
CA ALA A 31 -1.52 7.01 -1.41
C ALA A 31 -0.18 7.57 -0.92
N SER A 32 -0.25 8.52 -0.01
CA SER A 32 0.90 9.09 0.68
C SER A 32 0.71 8.93 2.18
N TYR A 33 1.75 8.41 2.82
CA TYR A 33 1.86 8.32 4.26
C TYR A 33 2.91 9.33 4.74
N GLU A 34 2.53 10.19 5.67
CA GLU A 34 3.41 11.17 6.29
C GLU A 34 3.71 10.71 7.72
N ARG A 35 4.95 10.24 7.96
CA ARG A 35 5.39 9.82 9.29
C ARG A 35 5.87 11.01 10.12
N THR A 36 6.53 11.96 9.46
CA THR A 36 7.02 13.21 10.02
C THR A 36 6.95 14.31 8.94
N PRO A 37 6.98 15.60 9.29
CA PRO A 37 6.92 16.70 8.31
C PRO A 37 8.03 16.65 7.25
N SER A 38 9.12 15.94 7.54
CA SER A 38 10.28 15.78 6.65
C SER A 38 10.30 14.43 5.93
N THR A 39 9.41 13.49 6.27
CA THR A 39 9.40 12.14 5.68
C THR A 39 8.00 11.80 5.19
N ARG A 40 7.81 12.04 3.89
CA ARG A 40 6.62 11.63 3.14
C ARG A 40 6.97 10.45 2.24
N ILE A 41 6.23 9.36 2.44
CA ILE A 41 6.36 8.13 1.66
C ILE A 41 5.13 8.05 0.76
N LYS A 42 5.33 8.13 -0.56
CA LYS A 42 4.26 7.88 -1.53
C LYS A 42 4.32 6.42 -1.95
N ILE A 43 3.19 5.74 -1.94
CA ILE A 43 3.06 4.35 -2.34
C ILE A 43 2.04 4.25 -3.45
N THR A 44 2.40 3.50 -4.47
CA THR A 44 1.50 3.10 -5.54
C THR A 44 1.35 1.59 -5.47
N LEU A 45 0.14 1.13 -5.23
CA LEU A 45 -0.27 -0.26 -5.40
C LEU A 45 -0.90 -0.40 -6.77
N THR A 46 -0.48 -1.39 -7.54
CA THR A 46 -1.09 -1.74 -8.82
C THR A 46 -1.74 -3.11 -8.67
N PHE A 47 -3.01 -3.18 -9.04
CA PHE A 47 -3.81 -4.40 -8.99
C PHE A 47 -3.74 -5.06 -10.37
N PRO A 48 -3.05 -6.20 -10.51
CA PRO A 48 -2.97 -6.91 -11.78
C PRO A 48 -4.31 -7.58 -12.13
N ASP A 49 -4.51 -7.90 -13.41
CA ASP A 49 -5.61 -8.77 -13.85
C ASP A 49 -5.59 -10.10 -13.07
N GLY A 50 -6.72 -10.43 -12.42
CA GLY A 50 -6.84 -11.58 -11.53
C GLY A 50 -6.63 -11.30 -10.05
N TYR A 51 -6.51 -10.04 -9.63
CA TYR A 51 -6.60 -9.64 -8.22
C TYR A 51 -7.95 -10.11 -7.61
N PRO A 52 -7.96 -10.68 -6.38
CA PRO A 52 -6.89 -10.71 -5.39
C PRO A 52 -6.02 -11.96 -5.48
N THR A 53 -6.33 -12.91 -6.38
CA THR A 53 -5.56 -14.15 -6.57
C THR A 53 -4.12 -13.85 -6.94
N HIS A 54 -3.90 -12.81 -7.74
CA HIS A 54 -2.59 -12.23 -7.95
C HIS A 54 -2.34 -11.10 -6.95
N ALA A 55 -1.14 -11.08 -6.38
CA ALA A 55 -0.74 -10.09 -5.39
C ALA A 55 -0.68 -8.67 -5.98
N ALA A 56 -1.04 -7.67 -5.18
CA ALA A 56 -0.83 -6.28 -5.53
C ALA A 56 0.67 -5.97 -5.71
N ILE A 57 1.01 -5.30 -6.80
CA ILE A 57 2.39 -4.84 -7.05
C ILE A 57 2.59 -3.53 -6.31
N ILE A 58 3.61 -3.47 -5.46
CA ILE A 58 3.85 -2.31 -4.58
C ILE A 58 5.08 -1.56 -5.04
N LEU A 59 4.90 -0.28 -5.30
CA LEU A 59 5.95 0.66 -5.68
C LEU A 59 6.04 1.76 -4.63
N VAL A 60 7.21 1.96 -4.04
CA VAL A 60 7.44 3.03 -3.07
C VAL A 60 8.17 4.18 -3.76
N SER A 61 7.47 5.30 -3.90
CA SER A 61 8.03 6.57 -4.32
C SER A 61 8.41 7.38 -3.07
N ALA A 62 9.69 7.32 -2.73
CA ALA A 62 10.26 8.12 -1.66
C ALA A 62 10.51 9.56 -2.12
N SER A 63 10.22 10.55 -1.27
CA SER A 63 10.83 11.88 -1.37
C SER A 63 12.33 11.80 -0.97
N ASP A 64 13.14 12.78 -1.37
CA ASP A 64 14.61 12.90 -1.22
C ASP A 64 15.22 12.52 0.15
N VAL A 65 14.39 12.40 1.18
CA VAL A 65 14.80 12.12 2.57
C VAL A 65 14.81 10.63 2.92
N VAL A 66 14.22 9.74 2.11
CA VAL A 66 14.23 8.29 2.39
C VAL A 66 15.44 7.62 1.71
N PRO A 67 16.34 6.98 2.45
CA PRO A 67 17.50 6.30 1.87
C PRO A 67 17.07 5.21 0.87
N ALA A 68 17.78 5.11 -0.26
CA ALA A 68 17.48 4.11 -1.30
C ALA A 68 17.47 2.66 -0.77
N GLY A 69 18.29 2.36 0.24
CA GLY A 69 18.30 1.06 0.91
C GLY A 69 17.02 0.79 1.72
N LEU A 70 16.46 1.82 2.36
CA LEU A 70 15.21 1.73 3.12
C LEU A 70 14.02 1.56 2.17
N LYS A 71 14.00 2.29 1.06
CA LYS A 71 13.00 2.12 -0.01
C LYS A 71 12.95 0.68 -0.50
N LYS A 72 14.08 0.11 -0.92
CA LYS A 72 14.13 -1.28 -1.41
C LYS A 72 13.70 -2.29 -0.34
N LYS A 73 14.03 -2.03 0.93
CA LYS A 73 13.61 -2.89 2.04
C LYS A 73 12.10 -2.82 2.25
N LEU A 74 11.51 -1.62 2.22
CA LEU A 74 10.06 -1.42 2.30
C LEU A 74 9.35 -2.08 1.13
N GLU A 75 9.77 -1.84 -0.12
CA GLU A 75 9.17 -2.48 -1.31
C GLU A 75 9.18 -4.01 -1.20
N ARG A 76 10.29 -4.58 -0.71
CA ARG A 76 10.42 -6.03 -0.54
C ARG A 76 9.54 -6.57 0.59
N GLU A 77 9.51 -5.91 1.75
CA GLU A 77 8.67 -6.31 2.89
C GLU A 77 7.19 -6.21 2.53
N LEU A 78 6.76 -5.06 1.99
CA LEU A 78 5.37 -4.82 1.60
C LEU A 78 4.93 -5.75 0.46
N GLY A 79 5.79 -5.94 -0.54
CA GLY A 79 5.58 -6.90 -1.63
C GLY A 79 5.43 -8.33 -1.13
N LYS A 80 6.22 -8.72 -0.12
CA LYS A 80 6.08 -10.03 0.53
C LYS A 80 4.75 -10.15 1.25
N THR A 81 4.31 -9.13 1.99
CA THR A 81 3.01 -9.13 2.68
C THR A 81 1.86 -9.29 1.69
N ALA A 82 1.85 -8.55 0.58
CA ALA A 82 0.82 -8.71 -0.45
C ALA A 82 0.85 -10.10 -1.09
N SER A 83 2.05 -10.67 -1.30
CA SER A 83 2.19 -12.03 -1.85
C SER A 83 1.70 -13.12 -0.89
N ASP A 84 1.90 -12.96 0.41
CA ASP A 84 1.43 -13.89 1.44
C ASP A 84 -0.10 -13.89 1.56
N LEU A 85 -0.70 -12.73 1.28
CA LEU A 85 -2.15 -12.51 1.29
C LEU A 85 -2.80 -12.68 -0.10
N ALA A 86 -2.06 -13.22 -1.08
CA ALA A 86 -2.59 -13.54 -2.39
C ALA A 86 -3.77 -14.51 -2.26
N GLY A 87 -4.89 -14.19 -2.90
CA GLY A 87 -6.16 -14.90 -2.79
C GLY A 87 -7.16 -14.29 -1.81
N GLN A 88 -6.80 -13.23 -1.07
CA GLN A 88 -7.71 -12.53 -0.14
C GLN A 88 -7.77 -11.03 -0.43
N TYR A 89 -8.96 -10.44 -0.37
CA TYR A 89 -9.20 -9.00 -0.48
C TYR A 89 -8.87 -8.27 0.83
N ASN A 90 -7.64 -8.38 1.34
CA ASN A 90 -7.19 -7.61 2.52
C ASN A 90 -5.72 -7.19 2.42
N GLN A 91 -5.15 -7.29 1.21
CA GLN A 91 -3.74 -7.00 0.96
C GLN A 91 -3.45 -5.52 1.18
N VAL A 92 -4.35 -4.63 0.76
CA VAL A 92 -4.13 -3.18 0.87
C VAL A 92 -4.02 -2.79 2.34
N ASN A 93 -4.98 -3.22 3.16
CA ASN A 93 -5.06 -2.87 4.57
C ASN A 93 -3.81 -3.33 5.35
N ASP A 94 -3.37 -4.58 5.13
CA ASP A 94 -2.19 -5.14 5.79
C ASP A 94 -0.87 -4.54 5.28
N VAL A 95 -0.78 -4.20 3.99
CA VAL A 95 0.36 -3.46 3.43
C VAL A 95 0.51 -2.11 4.13
N PHE A 96 -0.58 -1.35 4.27
CA PHE A 96 -0.52 -0.07 4.97
C PHE A 96 -0.32 -0.22 6.47
N ARG A 97 -0.87 -1.27 7.10
CA ARG A 97 -0.59 -1.60 8.49
C ARG A 97 0.91 -1.79 8.70
N ARG A 98 1.56 -2.56 7.83
CA ARG A 98 2.99 -2.81 7.90
C ARG A 98 3.81 -1.55 7.63
N LEU A 99 3.35 -0.69 6.72
CA LEU A 99 3.97 0.60 6.47
C LEU A 99 3.97 1.51 7.69
N VAL A 100 2.85 1.56 8.42
CA VAL A 100 2.69 2.43 9.60
C VAL A 100 3.47 1.88 10.81
N ASP A 101 3.61 0.56 10.91
CA ASP A 101 4.37 -0.12 11.97
C ASP A 101 5.90 0.00 11.80
N PHE A 102 6.37 0.19 10.56
CA PHE A 102 7.78 0.34 10.20
C PHE A 102 8.32 1.73 10.60
#